data_AF-G7GK60-F1
#
_entry.id   AF-G7GK60-F1
#
_cell.length_a   1.000
_cell.length_b   1.000
_cell.length_c   1.000
_cell.angle_alpha   90.00
_cell.angle_beta   90.00
_cell.angle_gamma   90.00
#
_symmetry.space_group_name_H-M   'P 1'
#
loop_
_entity.id
_entity.type
_entity.pdbx_description
1 polymer ?
#
loop_
_entity_poly.entity_id
_entity_poly.type
_entity_poly.pdbx_seq_one_letter_code
_entity_poly.pdbx_strand_id
1 'polypeptide(L)'
;MPDSRAQVLAVVNELADCTLAAEIVPLPKQWRSDDYLLFWLDPRVAEAEAERRTRRAISRWYDQHCGWRTGRIPVSETESIGADVRESLKGELEVFRSRLLQEYRTGGTVTEFSPDEMALVERWL
;
A
#
# COMPACT_ATOMS: atom_id res chain seq x y z
N MET A 1 2.48 17.71 10.03
CA MET A 1 2.65 17.53 8.57
C MET A 1 1.29 17.31 7.95
N PRO A 2 1.05 17.73 6.71
CA PRO A 2 -0.21 17.44 6.02
C PRO A 2 -0.43 15.93 5.93
N ASP A 3 -1.69 15.48 5.97
CA ASP A 3 -2.03 14.09 5.75
C ASP A 3 -1.70 13.71 4.30
N SER A 4 -0.72 12.81 4.11
CA SER A 4 -0.24 12.34 2.81
C SER A 4 -1.39 11.87 1.91
N ARG A 5 -2.40 11.26 2.52
CA ARG A 5 -3.60 10.75 1.84
C ARG A 5 -4.46 11.88 1.29
N ALA A 6 -4.72 12.91 2.09
CA ALA A 6 -5.47 14.09 1.65
C ALA A 6 -4.80 14.81 0.46
N GLN A 7 -3.46 14.84 0.41
CA GLN A 7 -2.73 15.45 -0.70
C GLN A 7 -2.87 14.66 -2.01
N VAL A 8 -2.72 13.34 -1.95
CA VAL A 8 -2.89 12.48 -3.14
C VAL A 8 -4.35 12.57 -3.62
N LEU A 9 -5.32 12.46 -2.72
CA LEU A 9 -6.75 12.55 -3.03
C LEU A 9 -7.11 13.86 -3.75
N ALA A 10 -6.60 15.01 -3.28
CA ALA A 10 -6.88 16.30 -3.89
C ALA A 10 -6.46 16.34 -5.37
N VAL A 11 -5.26 15.83 -5.67
CA VAL A 11 -4.72 15.82 -7.05
C VAL A 11 -5.40 14.77 -7.92
N VAL A 12 -5.69 13.58 -7.38
CA VAL A 12 -6.46 12.56 -8.13
C VAL A 12 -7.85 13.09 -8.48
N ASN A 13 -8.51 13.81 -7.55
CA ASN A 13 -9.82 14.42 -7.81
C ASN A 13 -9.76 15.51 -8.89
N GLU A 14 -8.71 16.34 -8.89
CA GLU A 14 -8.51 17.39 -9.90
C GLU A 14 -8.24 16.81 -11.29
N LEU A 15 -7.41 15.76 -11.36
CA LEU A 15 -6.97 15.17 -12.63
C LEU A 15 -7.93 14.11 -13.18
N ALA A 16 -8.77 13.53 -12.33
CA ALA A 16 -9.60 12.36 -12.62
C ALA A 16 -8.80 11.16 -13.19
N ASP A 17 -7.49 11.10 -12.95
CA ASP A 17 -6.58 10.05 -13.42
C ASP A 17 -5.53 9.71 -12.34
N CYS A 18 -5.57 8.48 -11.80
CA CYS A 18 -4.63 7.99 -10.80
C CYS A 18 -3.21 7.82 -11.36
N THR A 19 -3.06 7.48 -12.64
CA THR A 19 -1.76 7.31 -13.29
C THR A 19 -1.07 8.66 -13.41
N LEU A 20 -1.81 9.67 -13.87
CA LEU A 20 -1.30 11.04 -13.98
C LEU A 20 -1.03 11.67 -12.61
N ALA A 21 -1.87 11.41 -11.62
CA ALA A 21 -1.63 11.83 -10.24
C ALA A 21 -0.33 11.22 -9.68
N ALA A 22 -0.05 9.96 -9.99
CA ALA A 22 1.20 9.30 -9.62
C ALA A 22 2.44 9.86 -10.35
N GLU A 23 2.29 10.66 -11.40
CA GLU A 23 3.44 11.35 -12.01
C GLU A 23 3.68 12.73 -11.39
N ILE A 24 2.60 13.42 -11.00
CA ILE A 24 2.64 14.82 -10.57
C ILE A 24 2.83 14.94 -9.05
N VAL A 25 2.23 14.05 -8.28
CA VAL A 25 2.32 14.08 -6.82
C VAL A 25 3.68 13.55 -6.38
N PRO A 26 4.46 14.30 -5.58
CA PRO A 26 5.67 13.77 -4.98
C PRO A 26 5.36 12.57 -4.08
N LEU A 27 6.22 11.55 -4.10
CA LEU A 27 6.05 10.39 -3.22
C LEU A 27 5.98 10.85 -1.75
N PRO A 28 4.93 10.48 -1.00
CA PRO A 28 4.82 10.77 0.42
C PRO A 28 6.05 10.29 1.19
N LYS A 29 6.54 11.10 2.13
CA LYS A 29 7.69 10.72 2.98
C LYS A 29 7.32 9.75 4.10
N GLN A 30 6.04 9.69 4.47
CA GLN A 30 5.51 8.90 5.58
C GLN A 30 4.09 8.44 5.27
N TRP A 31 3.76 7.22 5.70
CA TRP A 31 2.44 6.59 5.64
C TRP A 31 2.29 5.60 6.80
N ARG A 32 1.06 5.18 7.11
CA ARG A 32 0.80 4.11 8.08
C ARG A 32 0.89 2.75 7.41
N SER A 33 1.24 1.71 8.17
CA SER A 33 1.41 0.35 7.61
C SER A 33 0.11 -0.30 7.12
N ASP A 34 -1.02 0.24 7.54
CA ASP A 34 -2.39 -0.19 7.25
C ASP A 34 -3.13 0.82 6.35
N ASP A 35 -2.42 1.74 5.70
CA ASP A 35 -3.00 2.77 4.83
C ASP A 35 -3.35 2.21 3.44
N TYR A 36 -4.21 1.20 3.41
CA TYR A 36 -4.57 0.46 2.19
C TYR A 36 -5.22 1.33 1.12
N LEU A 37 -5.91 2.41 1.53
CA LEU A 37 -6.45 3.37 0.58
C LEU A 37 -5.32 4.11 -0.14
N LEU A 38 -4.30 4.59 0.58
CA LEU A 38 -3.15 5.25 -0.04
C LEU A 38 -2.36 4.30 -0.95
N PHE A 39 -2.21 3.03 -0.54
CA PHE A 39 -1.56 2.01 -1.37
C PHE A 39 -2.33 1.75 -2.67
N TRP A 40 -3.66 1.80 -2.62
CA TRP A 40 -4.50 1.65 -3.80
C TRP A 40 -4.46 2.88 -4.72
N LEU A 41 -4.43 4.08 -4.15
CA LEU A 41 -4.42 5.35 -4.90
C LEU A 41 -3.07 5.65 -5.57
N ASP A 42 -1.95 5.28 -4.94
CA ASP A 42 -0.61 5.51 -5.47
C ASP A 42 0.21 4.22 -5.50
N PRO A 43 0.35 3.57 -6.68
CA PRO A 43 1.11 2.34 -6.84
C PRO A 43 2.59 2.44 -6.39
N ARG A 44 3.16 3.64 -6.40
CA ARG A 44 4.54 3.86 -5.95
C ARG A 44 4.65 3.74 -4.43
N VAL A 45 3.62 4.17 -3.70
CA VAL A 45 3.54 3.96 -2.25
C VAL A 45 3.35 2.48 -1.93
N ALA A 46 2.54 1.76 -2.71
CA ALA A 46 2.41 0.30 -2.57
C ALA A 46 3.75 -0.43 -2.77
N GLU A 47 4.52 -0.08 -3.80
CA GLU A 47 5.85 -0.67 -4.03
C GLU A 47 6.83 -0.31 -2.90
N ALA A 48 6.85 0.95 -2.46
CA ALA A 48 7.71 1.37 -1.34
C ALA A 48 7.35 0.65 -0.02
N GLU A 49 6.07 0.38 0.21
CA GLU A 49 5.59 -0.43 1.32
C GLU A 49 6.01 -1.90 1.18
N ALA A 50 5.91 -2.47 -0.02
CA ALA A 50 6.40 -3.82 -0.30
C ALA A 50 7.90 -3.94 0.02
N GLU A 51 8.73 -3.02 -0.46
CA GLU A 51 10.17 -2.98 -0.16
C GLU A 51 10.45 -2.87 1.34
N ARG A 52 9.67 -2.05 2.06
CA ARG A 52 9.77 -1.91 3.52
C ARG A 52 9.46 -3.22 4.23
N ARG A 53 8.40 -3.92 3.80
CA ARG A 53 8.00 -5.23 4.34
C ARG A 53 9.03 -6.32 4.00
N THR A 54 9.57 -6.32 2.78
CA THR A 54 10.66 -7.22 2.37
C THR A 54 11.90 -7.04 3.23
N ARG A 55 12.35 -5.80 3.47
CA ARG A 55 13.48 -5.53 4.39
C ARG A 55 13.24 -6.06 5.79
N ARG A 56 12.01 -5.93 6.32
CA ARG A 56 11.63 -6.48 7.63
C ARG A 56 11.61 -8.01 7.63
N ALA A 57 11.08 -8.62 6.59
CA ALA A 57 11.04 -10.08 6.44
C ALA A 57 12.46 -10.66 6.36
N ILE A 58 13.34 -10.02 5.59
CA ILE A 58 14.76 -10.36 5.51
C ILE A 58 15.43 -10.25 6.89
N SER A 59 15.17 -9.18 7.65
CA SER A 59 15.70 -9.03 9.01
C SER A 59 15.24 -10.16 9.93
N ARG A 60 13.95 -10.51 9.89
CA ARG A 60 13.40 -11.63 10.67
C ARG A 60 13.99 -12.97 10.25
N TRP A 61 14.19 -13.17 8.95
CA TRP A 61 14.83 -14.37 8.44
C TRP A 61 16.24 -14.51 9.01
N TYR A 62 17.04 -13.42 9.03
CA TYR A 62 18.36 -13.40 9.66
C TYR A 62 18.27 -13.79 11.13
N ASP A 63 17.37 -13.16 11.89
CA ASP A 63 17.22 -13.44 13.33
C ASP A 63 16.88 -14.92 13.62
N GLN A 64 16.19 -15.60 12.69
CA GLN A 64 15.75 -16.99 12.84
C GLN A 64 16.77 -18.03 12.34
N HIS A 65 17.49 -17.73 11.27
CA HIS A 65 18.34 -18.70 10.56
C HIS A 65 19.83 -18.49 10.81
N CYS A 66 20.21 -17.30 11.24
CA CYS A 66 21.61 -16.94 11.45
C CYS A 66 21.87 -16.67 12.93
N GLY A 67 22.76 -17.46 13.52
CA GLY A 67 23.56 -16.93 14.62
C GLY A 67 24.41 -15.77 14.11
N TRP A 68 24.83 -14.88 15.00
CA TRP A 68 25.76 -13.72 14.88
C TRP A 68 27.03 -13.90 14.00
N ARG A 69 27.24 -15.04 13.33
CA ARG A 69 28.42 -15.39 12.52
C ARG A 69 28.16 -15.87 11.09
N THR A 70 26.92 -16.05 10.62
CA THR A 70 26.67 -16.61 9.27
C THR A 70 26.51 -15.54 8.19
N GLY A 71 27.00 -15.86 6.99
CA GLY A 71 27.24 -14.95 5.86
C GLY A 71 25.99 -14.42 5.16
N ARG A 72 26.22 -13.76 4.01
CA ARG A 72 25.19 -13.08 3.20
C ARG A 72 24.04 -14.03 2.84
N ILE A 73 22.79 -13.56 2.95
CA ILE A 73 21.61 -14.25 2.41
C ILE A 73 21.79 -14.54 0.92
N PRO A 74 21.47 -15.75 0.44
CA PRO A 74 21.44 -16.07 -0.99
C PRO A 74 20.51 -15.13 -1.77
N VAL A 75 20.92 -14.72 -2.97
CA VAL A 75 20.10 -13.82 -3.81
C VAL A 75 18.73 -14.42 -4.10
N SER A 76 18.66 -15.72 -4.39
CA SER A 76 17.41 -16.45 -4.61
C SER A 76 16.45 -16.39 -3.41
N GLU A 77 16.98 -16.38 -2.19
CA GLU A 77 16.18 -16.27 -0.98
C GLU A 77 15.63 -14.85 -0.80
N THR A 78 16.46 -13.85 -1.10
CA THR A 78 16.04 -12.44 -1.10
C THR A 78 14.93 -12.20 -2.12
N GLU A 79 15.07 -12.77 -3.32
CA GLU A 79 14.07 -12.71 -4.38
C GLU A 79 12.77 -13.41 -3.99
N SER A 80 12.85 -14.62 -3.40
CA SER A 80 11.69 -15.36 -2.90
C SER A 80 10.93 -14.57 -1.84
N ILE A 81 11.62 -14.06 -0.81
CA ILE A 81 11.00 -13.24 0.24
C ILE A 81 10.36 -11.99 -0.37
N GLY A 82 11.01 -11.37 -1.35
CA GLY A 82 10.46 -10.22 -2.08
C GLY A 82 9.19 -10.55 -2.86
N ALA A 83 9.13 -11.71 -3.52
CA ALA A 83 7.96 -12.17 -4.24
C ALA A 83 6.79 -12.47 -3.29
N ASP A 84 7.04 -13.23 -2.23
CA ASP A 84 6.03 -13.60 -1.23
C ASP A 84 5.41 -12.36 -0.56
N VAL A 85 6.22 -11.36 -0.24
CA VAL A 85 5.74 -10.10 0.35
C VAL A 85 4.85 -9.32 -0.63
N ARG A 86 5.23 -9.25 -1.91
CA ARG A 86 4.42 -8.58 -2.93
C ARG A 86 3.11 -9.30 -3.17
N GLU A 87 3.12 -10.63 -3.22
CA GLU A 87 1.91 -11.45 -3.34
C GLU A 87 0.98 -11.27 -2.13
N SER A 88 1.54 -11.28 -0.91
CA SER A 88 0.78 -11.01 0.32
C SER A 88 0.13 -9.62 0.28
N LEU A 89 0.90 -8.57 -0.06
CA LEU A 89 0.37 -7.21 -0.13
C LEU A 89 -0.73 -7.09 -1.20
N LYS A 90 -0.55 -7.73 -2.36
CA LYS A 90 -1.58 -7.79 -3.39
C LYS A 90 -2.86 -8.44 -2.87
N GLY A 91 -2.77 -9.58 -2.19
CA GLY A 91 -3.92 -10.23 -1.57
C GLY A 91 -4.61 -9.36 -0.51
N GLU A 92 -3.84 -8.64 0.32
CA GLU A 92 -4.39 -7.68 1.28
C GLU A 92 -5.17 -6.55 0.58
N LEU A 93 -4.64 -6.01 -0.51
CA LEU A 93 -5.31 -4.97 -1.31
C LEU A 93 -6.59 -5.48 -1.99
N GLU A 94 -6.59 -6.71 -2.48
CA GLU A 94 -7.79 -7.35 -3.05
C GLU A 94 -8.88 -7.57 -1.99
N VAL A 95 -8.49 -8.00 -0.79
CA VAL A 95 -9.41 -8.13 0.36
C VAL A 95 -9.96 -6.76 0.77
N PHE A 96 -9.10 -5.74 0.86
CA PHE A 96 -9.50 -4.37 1.14
C PHE A 96 -10.52 -3.88 0.10
N ARG A 97 -10.22 -4.01 -1.19
CA ARG A 97 -11.13 -3.62 -2.28
C ARG A 97 -12.46 -4.37 -2.21
N SER A 98 -12.45 -5.65 -1.89
CA SER A 98 -13.66 -6.47 -1.78
C SER A 98 -14.55 -6.00 -0.62
N ARG A 99 -13.95 -5.68 0.53
CA ARG A 99 -14.67 -5.12 1.69
C ARG A 99 -15.27 -3.76 1.36
N LEU A 100 -14.48 -2.88 0.75
CA LEU A 100 -14.90 -1.56 0.31
C LEU A 100 -16.13 -1.63 -0.61
N LEU A 101 -16.07 -2.50 -1.63
CA LEU A 101 -17.17 -2.77 -2.55
C LEU A 101 -18.42 -3.31 -1.85
N GLN A 102 -18.24 -4.20 -0.88
CA GLN A 102 -19.33 -4.81 -0.14
C GLN A 102 -20.04 -3.77 0.75
N GLU A 103 -19.27 -2.98 1.50
CA GLU A 103 -19.81 -1.92 2.37
C GLU A 103 -20.54 -0.84 1.57
N TYR A 104 -19.98 -0.46 0.42
CA TYR A 104 -20.64 0.46 -0.50
C TYR A 104 -21.99 -0.08 -0.98
N ARG A 105 -22.05 -1.35 -1.40
CA ARG A 105 -23.30 -1.98 -1.88
C ARG A 105 -24.37 -2.13 -0.81
N THR A 106 -23.98 -2.38 0.44
CA THR A 106 -24.95 -2.60 1.53
C THR A 106 -25.39 -1.31 2.21
N GLY A 107 -24.91 -0.14 1.75
CA GLY A 107 -25.16 1.14 2.42
C GLY A 107 -24.53 1.19 3.80
N GLY A 108 -23.49 0.39 4.04
CA GLY A 108 -22.71 0.44 5.26
C GLY A 108 -22.06 1.82 5.38
N THR A 109 -22.10 2.40 6.58
CA THR A 109 -21.33 3.61 6.87
C THR A 109 -19.87 3.20 6.93
N VAL A 110 -19.11 3.47 5.87
CA VAL A 110 -17.66 3.36 5.91
C VAL A 110 -17.16 4.51 6.80
N THR A 111 -17.19 4.29 8.11
CA THR A 111 -16.93 5.31 9.13
C THR A 111 -15.47 5.78 9.16
N GLU A 112 -14.60 5.13 8.40
CA GLU A 112 -13.17 5.42 8.34
C GLU A 112 -12.75 6.37 7.20
N PHE A 113 -13.64 6.64 6.24
CA PHE A 113 -13.34 7.49 5.08
C PHE A 113 -14.08 8.83 5.14
N SER A 114 -13.34 9.89 4.82
CA SER A 114 -13.86 11.22 4.57
C SER A 114 -14.77 11.23 3.33
N PRO A 115 -15.65 12.24 3.18
CA PRO A 115 -16.50 12.38 2.01
C PRO A 115 -15.71 12.40 0.68
N ASP A 116 -14.53 13.02 0.67
CA ASP A 116 -13.67 13.09 -0.52
C ASP A 116 -13.08 11.72 -0.87
N GLU A 117 -12.73 10.92 0.13
CA GLU A 117 -12.28 9.53 -0.05
C GLU A 117 -13.41 8.67 -0.60
N MET A 118 -14.63 8.82 -0.07
CA MET A 118 -15.81 8.10 -0.55
C MET A 118 -16.16 8.46 -1.99
N ALA A 119 -16.12 9.74 -2.36
CA ALA A 119 -16.38 10.18 -3.74
C ALA A 119 -15.36 9.61 -4.74
N LEU A 120 -14.10 9.47 -4.30
CA LEU A 120 -13.04 8.85 -5.10
C LEU A 120 -13.24 7.34 -5.21
N VAL A 121 -13.63 6.68 -4.14
CA VAL A 121 -14.02 5.27 -4.20
C VAL A 121 -15.18 5.08 -5.20
N GLU A 122 -16.26 5.86 -5.10
CA GLU A 122 -17.42 5.78 -5.99
C GLU A 122 -17.08 5.92 -7.47
N ARG A 123 -16.12 6.79 -7.81
CA ARG A 123 -15.74 7.10 -9.20
C ARG A 123 -14.86 6.00 -9.83
N TRP A 124 -14.23 5.16 -9.02
CA TRP A 124 -13.22 4.18 -9.45
C TRP A 124 -13.62 2.72 -9.16
N LEU A 125 -14.80 2.49 -8.55
CA LEU A 125 -15.47 1.19 -8.43
C LEU A 125 -16.25 0.83 -9.69
#